data_AF-A0A1C7W7M5-F1
#
_entry.id   AF-A0A1C7W7M5-F1
#
_cell.length_a   1.000
_cell.length_b   1.000
_cell.length_c   1.000
_cell.angle_alpha   90.00
_cell.angle_beta   90.00
_cell.angle_gamma   90.00
#
_symmetry.space_group_name_H-M   'P 1'
#
loop_
_entity.id
_entity.type
_entity.pdbx_description
1 polymer ?
#
loop_
_entity_poly.entity_id
_entity_poly.type
_entity_poly.pdbx_seq_one_letter_code
_entity_poly.pdbx_strand_id
1 'polypeptide(L)'
;MSKTEYKDFLKNGFKFDPTDTRGGISVTSVKVDPKNPDSIKRSTGALGADYYVDIDTKNKNVELKGKTKGGVMDWKIKDDVSPSDVKNKGEVSKC
;
A
#
# COMPACT_ATOMS: atom_id res chain seq x y z
N MET A 1 6.75 1.82 1.61
CA MET A 1 6.96 3.28 1.62
C MET A 1 8.32 3.60 2.22
N SER A 2 8.92 4.71 1.79
CA SER A 2 10.04 5.35 2.50
C SER A 2 9.56 6.04 3.79
N LYS A 3 10.48 6.43 4.67
CA LYS A 3 10.15 7.10 5.95
C LYS A 3 9.37 8.41 5.75
N THR A 4 9.73 9.19 4.73
CA THR A 4 9.08 10.48 4.45
C THR A 4 7.67 10.28 3.93
N GLU A 5 7.48 9.41 2.94
CA GLU A 5 6.15 9.05 2.42
C GLU A 5 5.25 8.48 3.52
N TYR A 6 5.80 7.63 4.39
CA TYR A 6 5.06 7.07 5.51
C TYR A 6 4.57 8.15 6.48
N LYS A 7 5.44 9.10 6.87
CA LYS A 7 5.05 10.20 7.76
C LYS A 7 4.03 11.13 7.11
N ASP A 8 4.20 11.43 5.83
CA ASP A 8 3.29 12.30 5.08
C ASP A 8 1.91 11.64 4.95
N PHE A 9 1.87 10.35 4.59
CA PHE A 9 0.63 9.58 4.51
C PHE A 9 -0.10 9.50 5.85
N LEU A 10 0.61 9.32 6.96
CA LEU A 10 -0.03 9.30 8.28
C LEU A 10 -0.58 10.66 8.72
N LYS A 11 0.00 11.75 8.22
CA LYS A 11 -0.41 13.11 8.58
C LYS A 11 -1.55 13.60 7.69
N ASN A 12 -1.43 13.39 6.38
CA ASN A 12 -2.28 14.00 5.37
C ASN A 12 -3.20 12.98 4.68
N GLY A 13 -2.94 11.68 4.83
CA GLY A 13 -3.61 10.63 4.08
C GLY A 13 -3.12 10.58 2.64
N PHE A 14 -4.01 10.14 1.75
CA PHE A 14 -3.84 10.22 0.31
C PHE A 14 -5.10 10.81 -0.31
N LYS A 15 -4.90 11.76 -1.21
CA LYS A 15 -5.96 12.33 -2.01
C LYS A 15 -5.91 11.71 -3.40
N PHE A 16 -7.00 11.07 -3.80
CA PHE A 16 -7.14 10.51 -5.12
C PHE A 16 -7.37 11.62 -6.14
N ASP A 17 -6.58 11.57 -7.20
CA ASP A 17 -6.75 12.41 -8.36
C ASP A 17 -7.09 11.50 -9.56
N PRO A 18 -8.31 11.61 -10.13
CA PRO A 18 -8.71 10.81 -11.29
C PRO A 18 -7.91 11.16 -12.56
N THR A 19 -7.20 12.29 -12.57
CA THR A 19 -6.35 12.72 -13.69
C THR A 19 -4.89 12.27 -13.54
N ASP A 20 -4.49 11.76 -12.37
CA ASP A 20 -3.14 11.21 -12.17
C ASP A 20 -3.00 9.93 -12.99
N THR A 21 -2.00 9.90 -13.88
CA THR A 21 -1.69 8.75 -14.75
C THR A 21 -1.32 7.50 -13.95
N ARG A 22 -0.90 7.66 -12.69
CA ARG A 22 -0.68 6.56 -11.75
C ARG A 22 -1.98 5.91 -11.32
N GLY A 23 -3.12 6.60 -11.39
CA GLY A 23 -4.46 6.05 -11.26
C GLY A 23 -4.80 5.44 -9.90
N GLY A 24 -4.31 6.05 -8.80
CA GLY A 24 -4.59 5.64 -7.42
C GLY A 24 -3.42 4.95 -6.70
N ILE A 25 -3.67 4.50 -5.46
CA ILE A 25 -2.66 3.81 -4.62
C ILE A 25 -2.66 2.33 -4.93
N SER A 26 -1.50 1.78 -5.31
CA SER A 26 -1.30 0.32 -5.36
C SER A 26 -1.19 -0.24 -3.96
N VAL A 27 -2.02 -1.24 -3.65
CA VAL A 27 -2.06 -1.92 -2.35
C VAL A 27 -2.11 -3.44 -2.53
N THR A 28 -1.62 -4.15 -1.53
CA THR A 28 -1.70 -5.62 -1.44
C THR A 28 -2.64 -6.02 -0.31
N SER A 29 -3.13 -7.27 -0.33
CA SER A 29 -3.98 -7.78 0.74
C SER A 29 -3.23 -7.90 2.08
N VAL A 30 -3.91 -7.61 3.19
CA VAL A 30 -3.42 -7.83 4.57
C VAL A 30 -3.09 -9.30 4.90
N LYS A 31 -3.49 -10.26 4.05
CA LYS A 31 -3.06 -11.66 4.14
C LYS A 31 -1.57 -11.84 3.79
N VAL A 32 -0.93 -10.82 3.25
CA VAL A 32 0.51 -10.78 3.02
C VAL A 32 1.13 -10.12 4.25
N ASP A 33 1.78 -10.93 5.08
CA ASP A 33 2.49 -10.41 6.25
C ASP A 33 3.56 -9.39 5.79
N PRO A 34 3.67 -8.22 6.46
CA PRO A 34 4.75 -7.27 6.22
C PRO A 34 6.06 -7.79 6.80
N LYS A 35 6.62 -8.84 6.18
CA LYS A 35 7.86 -9.49 6.58
C LYS A 35 8.88 -9.38 5.47
N ASN A 36 10.12 -9.06 5.86
CA ASN A 36 11.34 -9.01 5.05
C ASN A 36 11.24 -8.18 3.74
N PRO A 37 11.99 -7.07 3.61
CA PRO A 37 12.04 -6.26 2.39
C PRO A 37 12.30 -7.07 1.11
N ASP A 38 13.09 -8.15 1.19
CA ASP A 38 13.39 -9.01 0.04
C ASP A 38 12.26 -9.98 -0.30
N SER A 39 11.45 -10.36 0.68
CA SER A 39 10.22 -11.13 0.45
C SER A 39 9.15 -10.25 -0.20
N ILE A 40 9.00 -9.00 0.27
CA ILE A 40 8.11 -8.02 -0.35
C ILE A 40 8.60 -7.66 -1.76
N LYS A 41 9.91 -7.48 -2.00
CA LYS A 41 10.47 -7.30 -3.35
C LYS A 41 10.15 -8.48 -4.26
N ARG A 42 10.36 -9.72 -3.80
CA ARG A 42 10.06 -10.93 -4.60
C ARG A 42 8.57 -11.12 -4.85
N SER A 43 7.74 -10.84 -3.85
CA SER A 43 6.30 -11.09 -3.90
C SER A 43 5.54 -10.02 -4.67
N THR A 44 5.91 -8.74 -4.48
CA THR A 44 5.19 -7.60 -5.05
C THR A 44 5.90 -6.97 -6.25
N GLY A 45 7.22 -7.17 -6.40
CA GLY A 45 8.03 -6.50 -7.41
C GLY A 45 8.34 -5.03 -7.11
N ALA A 46 7.89 -4.48 -5.98
CA ALA A 46 8.22 -3.13 -5.54
C ALA A 46 9.70 -3.03 -5.14
N LEU A 47 10.28 -1.83 -5.20
CA LEU A 47 11.71 -1.54 -4.91
C LEU A 47 12.15 -1.81 -3.45
N GLY A 48 11.30 -2.43 -2.64
CA GLY A 48 11.44 -2.54 -1.19
C GLY A 48 10.63 -1.46 -0.49
N ALA A 49 10.15 -1.76 0.71
CA ALA A 49 9.43 -0.84 1.56
C ALA A 49 10.07 -0.87 2.95
N ASP A 50 10.32 0.30 3.53
CA ASP A 50 10.79 0.42 4.92
C ASP A 50 9.62 0.41 5.90
N TYR A 51 8.45 0.89 5.46
CA TYR A 51 7.23 1.01 6.26
C TYR A 51 6.01 0.47 5.52
N TYR A 52 5.05 -0.05 6.28
CA TYR A 52 3.73 -0.50 5.82
C TYR A 52 2.60 0.21 6.58
N VAL A 53 1.44 0.28 5.94
CA VAL A 53 0.18 0.79 6.51
C VAL A 53 -0.95 -0.11 6.05
N ASP A 54 -1.73 -0.61 7.00
CA ASP A 54 -2.95 -1.37 6.74
C ASP A 54 -4.14 -0.41 6.73
N ILE A 55 -4.88 -0.39 5.64
CA ILE A 55 -5.97 0.55 5.38
C ILE A 55 -7.30 -0.21 5.37
N ASP A 56 -8.34 0.34 5.99
CA ASP A 56 -9.71 -0.16 5.83
C ASP A 56 -10.29 0.25 4.47
N THR A 57 -10.58 -0.74 3.63
CA THR A 57 -11.08 -0.53 2.28
C THR A 57 -12.59 -0.76 2.14
N LYS A 58 -13.32 -1.07 3.23
CA LYS A 58 -14.75 -1.45 3.17
C LYS A 58 -15.65 -0.46 2.43
N ASN A 59 -15.36 0.84 2.54
CA ASN A 59 -16.15 1.91 1.93
C ASN A 59 -15.35 2.69 0.87
N LYS A 60 -14.33 2.08 0.29
CA LYS A 60 -13.45 2.71 -0.70
C LYS A 60 -13.59 2.05 -2.05
N ASN A 61 -13.44 2.83 -3.12
CA ASN A 61 -13.35 2.26 -4.45
C ASN A 61 -12.02 1.54 -4.66
N VAL A 62 -12.05 0.20 -4.66
CA VAL A 62 -10.87 -0.65 -4.85
C VAL A 62 -11.05 -1.54 -6.07
N GLU A 63 -10.14 -1.39 -7.03
CA GLU A 63 -10.15 -2.17 -8.26
C GLU A 63 -8.99 -3.18 -8.28
N LEU A 64 -9.25 -4.37 -8.83
CA LEU A 64 -8.20 -5.34 -9.06
C LEU A 64 -7.38 -4.91 -10.29
N LYS A 65 -6.09 -4.61 -10.10
CA LYS A 65 -5.18 -4.30 -11.19
C LYS A 65 -4.63 -5.57 -11.85
N GLY A 66 -4.42 -6.63 -11.09
CA GLY A 66 -3.94 -7.91 -11.59
C GLY A 66 -3.11 -8.68 -10.56
N LYS A 67 -2.24 -9.57 -11.03
CA LYS A 67 -1.26 -10.27 -10.18
C LYS A 67 0.12 -9.62 -10.31
N THR A 68 0.81 -9.48 -9.18
CA THR A 68 2.22 -9.10 -9.13
C THR A 68 3.10 -10.24 -9.67
N LYS A 69 4.39 -9.96 -9.87
CA LYS A 69 5.38 -10.97 -10.31
C LYS A 69 5.44 -12.21 -9.39
N GLY A 70 5.19 -12.03 -8.09
CA GLY A 70 5.16 -13.12 -7.11
C GLY A 70 3.79 -13.77 -6.92
N GLY A 71 2.81 -13.48 -7.78
CA GLY A 71 1.48 -14.09 -7.72
C GLY A 71 0.53 -13.50 -6.67
N VAL A 72 0.93 -12.43 -5.98
CA VAL A 72 0.08 -11.68 -5.05
C VAL A 72 -0.89 -10.80 -5.84
N MET A 73 -2.12 -10.66 -5.37
CA MET A 73 -3.08 -9.74 -6.01
C MET A 73 -2.67 -8.29 -5.75
N ASP A 74 -2.48 -7.52 -6.83
CA ASP A 74 -2.25 -6.08 -6.82
C ASP A 74 -3.61 -5.40 -6.97
N TRP A 75 -3.99 -4.66 -5.93
CA TRP A 75 -5.22 -3.89 -5.87
C TRP A 75 -4.89 -2.41 -6.00
N LYS A 76 -5.89 -1.63 -6.40
CA LYS A 76 -5.74 -0.21 -6.59
C LYS A 76 -6.87 0.53 -5.92
N ILE A 77 -6.54 1.34 -4.90
CA ILE A 77 -7.50 2.23 -4.27
C ILE A 77 -7.59 3.50 -5.12
N LYS A 78 -8.77 3.75 -5.69
CA LYS A 78 -9.10 4.93 -6.50
C LYS A 78 -10.01 5.88 -5.73
N ASP A 79 -9.64 6.14 -4.49
CA ASP A 79 -10.44 6.90 -3.54
C ASP A 79 -9.54 7.59 -2.53
N ASP A 80 -10.07 8.61 -1.88
CA ASP A 80 -9.38 9.33 -0.82
C ASP A 80 -9.18 8.40 0.37
N VAL A 81 -7.96 8.37 0.90
CA VAL A 81 -7.62 7.64 2.12
C VAL A 81 -7.29 8.65 3.21
N SER A 82 -8.09 8.66 4.26
CA SER A 82 -7.86 9.51 5.42
C SER A 82 -6.96 8.80 6.43
N PRO A 83 -6.24 9.54 7.30
CA PRO A 83 -5.51 8.92 8.42
C PRO A 83 -6.39 8.07 9.34
N SER A 84 -7.69 8.36 9.45
CA SER A 84 -8.66 7.56 10.20
C SER A 84 -8.96 6.20 9.58
N ASP A 85 -8.69 6.01 8.29
CA ASP A 85 -8.85 4.71 7.61
C ASP A 85 -7.68 3.75 7.93
N VAL A 86 -6.63 4.22 8.62
CA VAL A 86 -5.48 3.40 8.99
C VAL A 86 -5.81 2.52 10.21
N LYS A 87 -5.78 1.20 10.00
CA LYS A 87 -5.99 0.21 11.07
C LYS A 87 -4.72 -0.16 11.80
N ASN A 88 -3.64 -0.32 11.07
CA ASN A 88 -2.35 -0.73 11.62
C ASN A 88 -1.22 -0.16 10.77
N LYS A 89 -0.03 -0.05 11.35
CA LYS A 89 1.13 0.56 10.72
C LYS A 89 2.40 0.13 11.42
N GLY A 90 3.50 0.08 10.68
CA GLY A 90 4.78 -0.29 11.28
C GLY A 90 5.95 -0.25 10.34
N GLU A 91 7.11 -0.55 10.91
CA GLU A 91 8.34 -0.78 10.17
C GLU A 91 8.34 -2.22 9.63
N VAL A 92 8.78 -2.36 8.38
CA VAL A 92 9.04 -3.67 7.80
C VAL A 92 10.34 -4.18 8.42
N SER A 93 10.24 -5.26 9.19
CA SER A 93 11.42 -5.88 9.80
C SER A 93 12.39 -6.34 8.71
N LYS A 94 13.61 -5.77 8.74
CA LYS A 94 14.73 -6.17 7.89
C LYS A 94 15.46 -7.30 8.61
N CYS A 95 15.35 -8.52 8.09
CA CYS A 95 16.21 -9.63 8.52
C CYS A 95 17.56 -9.51 7.82
#